data_AF-A0A4W6FCD1-F1
#
_entry.id   AF-A0A4W6FCD1-F1
#
_cell.length_a   1.000
_cell.length_b   1.000
_cell.length_c   1.000
_cell.angle_alpha   90.00
_cell.angle_beta   90.00
_cell.angle_gamma   90.00
#
_symmetry.space_group_name_H-M   'P 1'
#
loop_
_entity.id
_entity.type
_entity.pdbx_description
1 polymer ?
#
loop_
_entity_poly.entity_id
_entity_poly.type
_entity_poly.pdbx_seq_one_letter_code
_entity_poly.pdbx_strand_id
1 'polypeptide(L)'
;MMASVVVGGNRKRSLTLRGVDPETCMIVFKNHWAQVVKILEKHEPSRSATGALTSAVQNYVEHMLFLLMEEEAGQGAMGPILEFVVLEGVMERLFLWSLRRQFTEDMKLEQLRMYQMLLSQARQPLLHHKPVLRPLMMLLASCAGLITCVSSPDSGGVVEVELVLLLNQLCVALVKDPSVLELFFHTSEDQGAANFLLFSLLIPYTHRQGSVGQQARDALLLIMSLSASEPRVAQHISENTYFCPVSAQIHTHTHTHTHTRG
;
A
#
# COMPACT_ATOMS: atom_id res chain seq x y z
N MET A 1 28.98 -16.53 28.35
CA MET A 1 28.33 -16.62 29.67
C MET A 1 27.79 -15.24 30.02
N MET A 2 26.48 -15.17 30.33
CA MET A 2 25.77 -14.26 31.26
C MET A 2 25.91 -12.73 31.04
N ALA A 3 24.89 -11.88 31.14
CA ALA A 3 23.50 -12.03 31.58
C ALA A 3 22.64 -10.85 31.07
N SER A 4 21.33 -11.10 31.14
CA SER A 4 20.18 -10.33 30.70
C SER A 4 19.79 -9.19 31.67
N VAL A 5 18.75 -8.47 31.25
CA VAL A 5 17.81 -7.62 32.01
C VAL A 5 18.13 -6.12 32.10
N VAL A 6 17.52 -5.35 31.19
CA VAL A 6 16.67 -4.22 31.60
C VAL A 6 15.33 -4.34 30.86
N VAL A 7 14.33 -4.82 31.60
CA VAL A 7 12.91 -4.66 31.30
C VAL A 7 12.53 -3.21 31.59
N GLY A 8 11.74 -2.62 30.71
CA GLY A 8 10.78 -1.58 31.09
C GLY A 8 11.13 -0.16 30.65
N GLY A 9 10.29 0.35 29.75
CA GLY A 9 9.92 1.76 29.78
C GLY A 9 10.78 2.68 28.92
N ASN A 10 10.57 2.65 27.61
CA ASN A 10 10.53 3.92 26.90
C ASN A 10 9.46 3.83 25.80
N ARG A 11 8.24 4.24 26.17
CA ARG A 11 7.29 4.82 25.22
C ARG A 11 8.12 5.73 24.31
N LYS A 12 8.25 5.41 23.01
CA LYS A 12 8.55 6.43 22.01
C LYS A 12 7.59 7.57 22.35
N ARG A 13 8.12 8.66 22.91
CA ARG A 13 7.31 9.84 23.22
C ARG A 13 6.65 10.17 21.89
N SER A 14 5.32 10.01 21.83
CA SER A 14 4.53 10.55 20.73
C SER A 14 4.76 12.05 20.82
N LEU A 15 5.78 12.54 20.10
CA LEU A 15 5.92 13.95 19.84
C LEU A 15 4.62 14.29 19.10
N THR A 16 3.77 15.10 19.69
CA THR A 16 2.59 15.59 18.99
C THR A 16 3.01 16.93 18.40
N LEU A 17 2.80 17.15 17.11
CA LEU A 17 3.08 18.45 16.47
C LEU A 17 2.08 19.55 16.90
N ARG A 18 1.21 19.29 17.88
CA ARG A 18 0.25 20.26 18.42
C ARG A 18 0.98 21.52 18.89
N GLY A 19 0.69 22.64 18.22
CA GLY A 19 1.25 23.95 18.53
C GLY A 19 2.58 24.26 17.84
N VAL A 20 3.12 23.35 17.02
CA VAL A 20 4.21 23.66 16.10
C VAL A 20 3.63 24.39 14.89
N ASP A 21 4.26 25.49 14.51
CA ASP A 21 3.88 26.26 13.35
C ASP A 21 4.01 25.43 12.03
N PRO A 22 2.97 25.41 11.17
CA PRO A 22 2.99 24.61 9.94
C PRO A 22 4.14 24.97 8.98
N GLU A 23 4.55 26.24 8.93
CA GLU A 23 5.67 26.68 8.10
C GLU A 23 6.99 26.07 8.60
N THR A 24 7.17 25.99 9.92
CA THR A 24 8.31 25.29 10.53
C THR A 24 8.34 23.81 10.16
N CYS A 25 7.20 23.11 10.24
CA CYS A 25 7.10 21.71 9.82
C CYS A 25 7.47 21.53 8.35
N MET A 26 6.97 22.41 7.48
CA MET A 26 7.30 22.43 6.05
C MET A 26 8.80 22.66 5.80
N ILE A 27 9.44 23.60 6.51
CA ILE A 27 10.89 23.85 6.37
C ILE A 27 11.69 22.60 6.76
N VAL A 28 11.35 21.96 7.88
CA VAL A 28 12.01 20.72 8.32
C VAL A 28 11.82 19.61 7.29
N PHE A 29 10.60 19.45 6.77
CA PHE A 29 10.30 18.47 5.73
C PHE A 29 11.16 18.69 4.48
N LYS A 30 11.20 19.93 3.96
CA LYS A 30 12.02 20.29 2.79
C LYS A 30 13.51 20.06 3.03
N ASN A 31 13.99 20.35 4.24
CA ASN A 31 15.39 20.10 4.60
C ASN A 31 15.73 18.61 4.56
N HIS A 32 14.89 17.74 5.14
CA HIS A 32 15.09 16.29 5.05
C HIS A 32 15.00 15.80 3.61
N TRP A 33 14.02 16.28 2.84
CA TRP A 33 13.88 15.92 1.44
C TRP A 33 15.11 16.31 0.61
N ALA A 34 15.67 17.50 0.83
CA ALA A 34 16.89 17.93 0.16
C ALA A 34 18.08 17.00 0.44
N GLN A 35 18.19 16.44 1.66
CA GLN A 35 19.23 15.44 1.96
C GLN A 35 18.97 14.12 1.26
N VAL A 36 17.70 13.69 1.19
CA VAL A 36 17.30 12.49 0.45
C VAL A 36 17.64 12.66 -1.02
N VAL A 37 17.23 13.74 -1.67
CA VAL A 37 17.52 14.03 -3.09
C VAL A 37 19.01 13.98 -3.39
N LYS A 38 19.86 14.60 -2.55
CA LYS A 38 21.32 14.51 -2.68
C LYS A 38 21.85 13.08 -2.66
N ILE A 39 21.21 12.17 -1.95
CA ILE A 39 21.56 10.75 -1.93
C ILE A 39 20.97 10.01 -3.14
N LEU A 40 19.74 10.33 -3.53
CA LEU A 40 19.06 9.75 -4.69
C LEU A 40 19.84 10.01 -5.99
N GLU A 41 20.42 11.20 -6.14
CA GLU A 41 21.20 11.64 -7.31
C GLU A 41 22.64 11.13 -7.34
N LYS A 42 23.16 10.59 -6.23
CA LYS A 42 24.51 9.99 -6.21
C LYS A 42 24.52 8.69 -7.02
N HIS A 43 25.12 8.76 -8.20
CA HIS A 43 25.17 7.69 -9.20
C HIS A 43 26.05 6.48 -8.83
N GLU A 44 26.98 6.61 -7.88
CA GLU A 44 27.99 5.57 -7.62
C GLU A 44 28.08 5.22 -6.13
N PRO A 45 27.64 4.01 -5.74
CA PRO A 45 28.05 3.42 -4.49
C PRO A 45 28.90 2.17 -4.75
N SER A 46 30.12 2.18 -4.21
CA SER A 46 30.80 0.92 -3.91
C SER A 46 29.86 0.01 -3.09
N ARG A 47 29.98 -1.31 -3.23
CA ARG A 47 29.05 -2.28 -2.60
C ARG A 47 28.91 -2.07 -1.07
N SER A 48 29.94 -1.56 -0.37
CA SER A 48 29.87 -1.25 1.06
C SER A 48 29.17 0.08 1.38
N ALA A 49 29.18 1.06 0.47
CA ALA A 49 28.48 2.33 0.64
C ALA A 49 26.96 2.20 0.49
N THR A 50 26.48 1.13 -0.16
CA THR A 50 25.05 0.95 -0.44
C THR A 50 24.22 0.82 0.83
N GLY A 51 24.66 0.02 1.82
CA GLY A 51 23.92 -0.17 3.07
C GLY A 51 23.81 1.10 3.92
N ALA A 52 24.92 1.86 4.04
CA ALA A 52 24.93 3.11 4.80
C ALA A 52 24.04 4.19 4.15
N LEU A 53 24.02 4.28 2.82
CA LEU A 53 23.13 5.19 2.10
C LEU A 53 21.65 4.81 2.29
N THR A 54 21.32 3.52 2.23
CA THR A 54 19.95 3.05 2.49
C THR A 54 19.48 3.40 3.90
N SER A 55 20.31 3.17 4.92
CA SER A 55 19.98 3.56 6.30
C SER A 55 19.83 5.08 6.46
N ALA A 56 20.68 5.88 5.82
CA ALA A 56 20.56 7.33 5.86
C ALA A 56 19.24 7.82 5.22
N VAL A 57 18.88 7.27 4.06
CA VAL A 57 17.60 7.60 3.40
C VAL A 57 16.42 7.21 4.30
N GLN A 58 16.44 6.01 4.89
CA GLN A 58 15.39 5.55 5.80
C GLN A 58 15.19 6.51 6.97
N ASN A 59 16.26 6.95 7.63
CA ASN A 59 16.17 7.87 8.77
C ASN A 59 15.52 9.21 8.38
N TYR A 60 15.92 9.79 7.24
CA TYR A 60 15.30 11.04 6.76
C TYR A 60 13.84 10.84 6.36
N VAL A 61 13.53 9.72 5.69
CA VAL A 61 12.16 9.38 5.29
C VAL A 61 11.28 9.15 6.51
N GLU A 62 11.73 8.46 7.56
CA GLU A 62 10.94 8.28 8.80
C GLU A 62 10.54 9.62 9.40
N HIS A 63 11.46 10.59 9.47
CA HIS A 63 11.14 11.95 9.94
C HIS A 63 10.17 12.69 9.02
N MET A 64 10.32 12.56 7.70
CA MET A 64 9.38 13.15 6.72
C MET A 64 7.98 12.55 6.85
N LEU A 65 7.88 11.21 7.00
CA LEU A 65 6.60 10.51 7.17
C LEU A 65 5.90 10.95 8.45
N PHE A 66 6.63 11.10 9.55
CA PHE A 66 6.07 11.59 10.80
C PHE A 66 5.42 12.99 10.63
N LEU A 67 6.09 13.91 9.95
CA LEU A 67 5.55 15.24 9.65
C LEU A 67 4.32 15.18 8.74
N LEU A 68 4.36 14.35 7.70
CA LEU A 68 3.25 14.16 6.76
C LEU A 68 2.02 13.53 7.44
N MET A 69 2.21 12.55 8.34
CA MET A 69 1.11 11.86 9.01
C MET A 69 0.37 12.78 10.00
N GLU A 70 1.11 13.63 10.71
CA GLU A 70 0.55 14.56 11.68
C GLU A 70 -0.05 15.83 11.05
N GLU A 71 0.22 16.08 9.76
CA GLU A 71 -0.34 17.23 9.05
C GLU A 71 -1.86 17.09 8.86
N GLU A 72 -2.60 18.09 9.35
CA GLU A 72 -4.02 18.25 9.09
C GLU A 72 -4.27 18.97 7.77
N ALA A 73 -5.42 18.70 7.14
CA ALA A 73 -5.83 19.43 5.94
C ALA A 73 -5.91 20.94 6.24
N GLY A 74 -5.40 21.76 5.32
CA GLY A 74 -5.65 23.21 5.33
C GLY A 74 -7.14 23.50 5.11
N GLN A 75 -7.59 24.74 5.28
CA GLN A 75 -8.98 25.23 5.18
C GLN A 75 -9.80 24.64 3.99
N GLY A 76 -10.26 23.38 4.11
CA GLY A 76 -10.88 22.61 3.03
C GLY A 76 -9.96 22.16 1.89
N ALA A 77 -8.64 22.27 2.04
CA ALA A 77 -7.65 21.98 1.00
C ALA A 77 -6.56 21.02 1.50
N MET A 78 -5.82 20.44 0.56
CA MET A 78 -4.62 19.65 0.83
C MET A 78 -3.63 20.46 1.69
N GLY A 79 -3.09 19.84 2.73
CA GLY A 79 -2.05 20.43 3.57
C GLY A 79 -0.76 20.68 2.77
N PRO A 80 0.05 21.66 3.15
CA PRO A 80 1.20 22.09 2.36
C PRO A 80 2.25 20.99 2.16
N ILE A 81 2.49 20.12 3.16
CA ILE A 81 3.43 18.99 3.05
C ILE A 81 2.88 17.95 2.06
N LEU A 82 1.60 17.60 2.16
CA LEU A 82 0.98 16.71 1.18
C LEU A 82 1.03 17.30 -0.23
N GLU A 83 0.77 18.60 -0.39
CA GLU A 83 0.90 19.31 -1.66
C GLU A 83 2.31 19.17 -2.23
N PHE A 84 3.32 19.40 -1.40
CA PHE A 84 4.71 19.25 -1.81
C PHE A 84 5.04 17.80 -2.18
N VAL A 85 4.58 16.81 -1.41
CA VAL A 85 4.76 15.37 -1.70
C VAL A 85 4.21 14.99 -3.07
N VAL A 86 3.03 15.52 -3.40
CA VAL A 86 2.35 15.29 -4.67
C VAL A 86 3.09 15.98 -5.82
N LEU A 87 3.47 17.25 -5.66
CA LEU A 87 4.15 18.03 -6.71
C LEU A 87 5.55 17.51 -7.02
N GLU A 88 6.32 17.13 -6.00
CA GLU A 88 7.68 16.61 -6.17
C GLU A 88 7.71 15.13 -6.54
N GLY A 89 6.59 14.41 -6.44
CA GLY A 89 6.55 12.97 -6.68
C GLY A 89 7.44 12.19 -5.70
N VAL A 90 7.43 12.59 -4.42
CA VAL A 90 8.34 12.04 -3.39
C VAL A 90 8.25 10.51 -3.34
N MET A 91 7.03 9.97 -3.30
CA MET A 91 6.78 8.52 -3.22
C MET A 91 7.32 7.79 -4.46
N GLU A 92 7.13 8.35 -5.64
CA GLU A 92 7.61 7.77 -6.90
C GLU A 92 9.14 7.75 -6.96
N ARG A 93 9.80 8.85 -6.59
CA ARG A 93 11.26 8.92 -6.58
C ARG A 93 11.89 7.94 -5.59
N LEU A 94 11.32 7.79 -4.40
CA LEU A 94 11.75 6.78 -3.41
C LEU A 94 11.60 5.35 -3.94
N PHE A 95 10.46 5.07 -4.58
CA PHE A 95 10.21 3.76 -5.19
C PHE A 95 11.20 3.46 -6.33
N LEU A 96 11.36 4.38 -7.29
CA LEU A 96 12.26 4.21 -8.43
C LEU A 96 13.73 4.06 -8.00
N TRP A 97 14.16 4.81 -6.99
CA TRP A 97 15.50 4.64 -6.43
C TRP A 97 15.70 3.25 -5.82
N SER A 98 14.68 2.73 -5.16
CA SER A 98 14.70 1.37 -4.62
C SER A 98 14.79 0.34 -5.74
N LEU A 99 14.02 0.54 -6.82
CA LEU A 99 14.00 -0.32 -7.99
C LEU A 99 15.36 -0.39 -8.70
N ARG A 100 16.03 0.75 -8.88
CA ARG A 100 17.36 0.83 -9.51
C ARG A 100 18.46 0.08 -8.75
N ARG A 101 18.25 -0.20 -7.47
CA ARG A 101 19.22 -0.87 -6.58
C ARG A 101 18.87 -2.34 -6.31
N GLN A 102 18.33 -3.03 -7.33
CA GLN A 102 17.95 -4.44 -7.31
C GLN A 102 16.73 -4.78 -6.45
N PHE A 103 16.13 -3.78 -5.78
CA PHE A 103 14.88 -3.93 -5.04
C PHE A 103 14.85 -5.14 -4.10
N THR A 104 15.84 -5.18 -3.20
CA THR A 104 16.03 -6.29 -2.26
C THR A 104 14.83 -6.45 -1.33
N GLU A 105 14.73 -7.61 -0.67
CA GLU A 105 13.64 -7.89 0.29
C GLU A 105 13.58 -6.87 1.42
N ASP A 106 14.73 -6.39 1.92
CA ASP A 106 14.78 -5.32 2.92
C ASP A 106 14.18 -4.02 2.37
N MET A 107 14.45 -3.67 1.11
CA MET A 107 13.90 -2.45 0.50
C MET A 107 12.39 -2.58 0.27
N LYS A 108 11.90 -3.76 -0.12
CA LYS A 108 10.45 -4.05 -0.20
C LYS A 108 9.79 -3.88 1.15
N LEU A 109 10.38 -4.48 2.19
CA LEU A 109 9.86 -4.46 3.54
C LEU A 109 9.69 -3.01 4.05
N GLU A 110 10.67 -2.16 3.76
CA GLU A 110 10.67 -0.76 4.16
C GLU A 110 9.62 0.06 3.41
N GLN A 111 9.45 -0.19 2.11
CA GLN A 111 8.39 0.42 1.31
C GLN A 111 6.99 -0.02 1.79
N LEU A 112 6.82 -1.31 2.09
CA LEU A 112 5.57 -1.85 2.62
C LEU A 112 5.23 -1.20 3.97
N ARG A 113 6.18 -1.16 4.91
CA ARG A 113 6.00 -0.53 6.23
C ARG A 113 5.72 0.95 6.14
N MET A 114 6.38 1.67 5.23
CA MET A 114 6.09 3.07 4.97
C MET A 114 4.62 3.26 4.59
N TYR A 115 4.11 2.51 3.60
CA TYR A 115 2.69 2.61 3.22
C TYR A 115 1.74 2.17 4.33
N GLN A 116 2.08 1.14 5.10
CA GLN A 116 1.26 0.74 6.23
C GLN A 116 1.16 1.84 7.30
N MET A 117 2.27 2.53 7.61
CA MET A 117 2.26 3.68 8.53
C MET A 117 1.37 4.80 7.97
N LEU A 118 1.53 5.14 6.69
CA LEU A 118 0.73 6.19 6.05
C LEU A 118 -0.77 5.87 6.07
N LEU A 119 -1.18 4.65 5.72
CA LEU A 119 -2.59 4.26 5.72
C LEU A 119 -3.21 4.18 7.12
N SER A 120 -2.41 3.89 8.14
CA SER A 120 -2.89 3.74 9.51
C SER A 120 -2.96 5.05 10.29
N GLN A 121 -2.07 6.00 10.00
CA GLN A 121 -1.86 7.17 10.86
C GLN A 121 -2.05 8.52 10.16
N ALA A 122 -2.04 8.60 8.83
CA ALA A 122 -2.20 9.89 8.17
C ALA A 122 -3.60 10.49 8.41
N ARG A 123 -3.62 11.79 8.75
CA ARG A 123 -4.88 12.54 8.97
C ARG A 123 -5.57 12.97 7.68
N GLN A 124 -4.82 13.02 6.58
CA GLN A 124 -5.29 13.39 5.26
C GLN A 124 -5.49 12.16 4.37
N PRO A 125 -6.40 12.20 3.38
CA PRO A 125 -6.78 11.02 2.63
C PRO A 125 -5.82 10.75 1.45
N LEU A 126 -4.59 10.35 1.78
CA LEU A 126 -3.43 10.26 0.86
C LEU A 126 -3.69 9.49 -0.45
N LEU A 127 -4.52 8.45 -0.42
CA LEU A 127 -4.81 7.61 -1.60
C LEU A 127 -5.59 8.34 -2.70
N HIS A 128 -6.17 9.52 -2.43
CA HIS A 128 -6.83 10.32 -3.46
C HIS A 128 -5.85 10.95 -4.45
N HIS A 129 -4.56 10.93 -4.15
CA HIS A 129 -3.55 11.56 -4.97
C HIS A 129 -2.81 10.53 -5.82
N LYS A 130 -2.96 10.62 -7.14
CA LYS A 130 -2.29 9.72 -8.10
C LYS A 130 -0.78 9.57 -7.88
N PRO A 131 0.00 10.62 -7.53
CA PRO A 131 1.43 10.48 -7.24
C PRO A 131 1.77 9.65 -5.99
N VAL A 132 0.81 9.41 -5.10
CA VAL A 132 0.94 8.49 -3.95
C VAL A 132 0.41 7.10 -4.32
N LEU A 133 -0.71 7.05 -5.04
CA LEU A 133 -1.36 5.81 -5.42
C LEU A 133 -0.56 4.98 -6.44
N ARG A 134 0.01 5.62 -7.48
CA ARG A 134 0.75 4.91 -8.54
C ARG A 134 1.94 4.11 -8.01
N PRO A 135 2.85 4.68 -7.19
CA PRO A 135 3.99 3.92 -6.69
C PRO A 135 3.57 2.78 -5.73
N LEU A 136 2.46 2.95 -5.00
CA LEU A 136 1.87 1.85 -4.22
C LEU A 136 1.44 0.69 -5.13
N MET A 137 0.75 0.97 -6.23
CA MET A 137 0.35 -0.05 -7.19
C MET A 137 1.54 -0.78 -7.81
N MET A 138 2.59 -0.04 -8.17
CA MET A 138 3.83 -0.63 -8.69
C MET A 138 4.55 -1.49 -7.63
N LEU A 139 4.56 -1.05 -6.37
CA LEU A 139 5.09 -1.81 -5.24
C LEU A 139 4.34 -3.14 -5.08
N LEU A 140 3.01 -3.11 -5.06
CA LEU A 140 2.19 -4.33 -4.96
C LEU A 140 2.46 -5.28 -6.14
N ALA A 141 2.55 -4.77 -7.36
CA ALA A 141 2.83 -5.57 -8.55
C ALA A 141 4.23 -6.20 -8.50
N SER A 142 5.22 -5.47 -8.00
CA SER A 142 6.59 -6.00 -7.83
C SER A 142 6.68 -7.10 -6.76
N CYS A 143 5.73 -7.15 -5.83
CA CYS A 143 5.63 -8.24 -4.85
C CYS A 143 4.90 -9.47 -5.40
N ALA A 144 4.17 -9.36 -6.52
CA ALA A 144 3.49 -10.51 -7.14
C ALA A 144 4.47 -11.60 -7.59
N GLY A 145 5.70 -11.24 -7.98
CA GLY A 145 6.76 -12.19 -8.34
C GLY A 145 7.25 -13.06 -7.18
N LEU A 146 6.95 -12.71 -5.93
CA LEU A 146 7.28 -13.53 -4.75
C LEU A 146 6.34 -14.73 -4.60
N ILE A 147 5.17 -14.70 -5.25
CA ILE A 147 4.15 -15.75 -5.13
C ILE A 147 4.56 -17.02 -5.88
N THR A 148 5.33 -16.88 -6.97
CA THR A 148 5.69 -18.01 -7.86
C THR A 148 6.86 -18.85 -7.34
N CYS A 149 7.61 -18.36 -6.35
CA CYS A 149 8.69 -19.10 -5.70
C CYS A 149 8.25 -19.79 -4.39
N VAL A 150 6.99 -19.65 -3.98
CA VAL A 150 6.42 -20.32 -2.80
C VAL A 150 6.04 -21.76 -3.12
N SER A 151 7.04 -22.60 -3.36
CA SER A 151 6.89 -24.05 -3.38
C SER A 151 7.18 -24.68 -2.02
N SER A 152 7.19 -23.90 -0.93
CA SER A 152 7.36 -24.43 0.44
C SER A 152 6.45 -23.69 1.43
N PRO A 153 5.42 -24.36 1.99
CA PRO A 153 4.41 -23.75 2.85
C PRO A 153 4.92 -23.31 4.24
N ASP A 154 6.18 -23.61 4.59
CA ASP A 154 6.77 -23.33 5.91
C ASP A 154 7.72 -22.11 5.92
N SER A 155 7.99 -21.50 4.77
CA SER A 155 8.90 -20.35 4.63
C SER A 155 8.10 -19.05 4.44
N GLY A 156 7.24 -18.72 5.39
CA GLY A 156 6.53 -17.44 5.41
C GLY A 156 7.52 -16.29 5.57
N GLY A 157 7.98 -15.72 4.46
CA GLY A 157 8.94 -14.63 4.46
C GLY A 157 8.36 -13.40 5.15
N VAL A 158 9.18 -12.64 5.89
CA VAL A 158 8.74 -11.40 6.58
C VAL A 158 8.04 -10.44 5.61
N VAL A 159 8.50 -10.38 4.35
CA VAL A 159 7.88 -9.56 3.29
C VAL A 159 6.46 -9.99 2.96
N GLU A 160 6.15 -11.30 2.96
CA GLU A 160 4.79 -11.79 2.68
C GLU A 160 3.81 -11.39 3.79
N VAL A 161 4.24 -11.50 5.05
CA VAL A 161 3.42 -11.09 6.21
C VAL A 161 3.04 -9.61 6.08
N GLU A 162 4.02 -8.78 5.73
CA GLU A 162 3.88 -7.33 5.64
C GLU A 162 3.10 -6.91 4.39
N LEU A 163 3.22 -7.68 3.30
CA LEU A 163 2.39 -7.51 2.10
C LEU A 163 0.92 -7.78 2.42
N VAL A 164 0.61 -8.92 3.05
CA VAL A 164 -0.78 -9.28 3.39
C VAL A 164 -1.39 -8.30 4.38
N LEU A 165 -0.59 -7.80 5.33
CA LEU A 165 -1.01 -6.72 6.23
C LEU A 165 -1.38 -5.44 5.47
N LEU A 166 -0.53 -5.01 4.53
CA LEU A 166 -0.79 -3.83 3.70
C LEU A 166 -2.04 -4.02 2.82
N LEU A 167 -2.18 -5.19 2.19
CA LEU A 167 -3.36 -5.52 1.38
C LEU A 167 -4.64 -5.45 2.20
N ASN A 168 -4.63 -5.98 3.43
CA ASN A 168 -5.78 -5.91 4.32
C ASN A 168 -6.12 -4.46 4.71
N GLN A 169 -5.11 -3.63 5.05
CA GLN A 169 -5.32 -2.21 5.34
C GLN A 169 -5.90 -1.45 4.15
N LEU A 170 -5.43 -1.75 2.93
CA LEU A 170 -5.98 -1.19 1.70
C LEU A 170 -7.45 -1.58 1.52
N CYS A 171 -7.81 -2.84 1.74
CA CYS A 171 -9.21 -3.29 1.67
C CYS A 171 -10.09 -2.51 2.66
N VAL A 172 -9.60 -2.30 3.89
CA VAL A 172 -10.30 -1.49 4.89
C VAL A 172 -10.46 -0.04 4.43
N ALA A 173 -9.42 0.55 3.83
CA ALA A 173 -9.47 1.91 3.32
C ALA A 173 -10.49 2.05 2.18
N LEU A 174 -10.54 1.10 1.25
CA LEU A 174 -11.49 1.09 0.14
C LEU A 174 -12.94 0.89 0.60
N VAL A 175 -13.18 0.07 1.64
CA VAL A 175 -14.51 -0.08 2.26
C VAL A 175 -14.96 1.21 2.92
N LYS A 176 -14.05 1.91 3.62
CA LYS A 176 -14.35 3.17 4.30
C LYS A 176 -14.61 4.30 3.32
N ASP A 177 -13.87 4.32 2.21
CA ASP A 177 -13.98 5.34 1.18
C ASP A 177 -13.96 4.72 -0.23
N PRO A 178 -15.15 4.36 -0.75
CA PRO A 178 -15.27 3.76 -2.08
C PRO A 178 -14.83 4.69 -3.21
N SER A 179 -14.76 6.01 -3.01
CA SER A 179 -14.36 6.95 -4.08
C SER A 179 -12.91 6.74 -4.53
N VAL A 180 -12.07 6.20 -3.65
CA VAL A 180 -10.70 5.80 -3.95
C VAL A 180 -10.68 4.69 -5.00
N LEU A 181 -11.69 3.81 -5.06
CA LEU A 181 -11.77 2.74 -6.07
C LEU A 181 -11.75 3.28 -7.49
N GLU A 182 -12.42 4.41 -7.73
CA GLU A 182 -12.44 5.06 -9.05
C GLU A 182 -11.04 5.51 -9.48
N LEU A 183 -10.22 5.98 -8.55
CA LEU A 183 -8.83 6.34 -8.83
C LEU A 183 -7.94 5.12 -9.06
N PHE A 184 -8.21 4.00 -8.38
CA PHE A 184 -7.58 2.71 -8.65
C PHE A 184 -7.91 2.22 -10.07
N PHE A 185 -9.16 2.40 -10.53
CA PHE A 185 -9.57 2.05 -11.90
C PHE A 185 -8.93 2.95 -12.95
N HIS A 186 -8.99 4.28 -12.80
CA HIS A 186 -8.45 5.24 -13.79
C HIS A 186 -6.92 5.26 -13.85
N THR A 187 -6.24 4.81 -12.82
CA THR A 187 -4.78 4.66 -12.85
C THR A 187 -4.34 3.49 -13.75
N SER A 188 -5.27 2.60 -14.09
CA SER A 188 -5.02 1.32 -14.78
C SER A 188 -5.45 1.29 -16.26
N GLU A 189 -5.82 2.41 -16.88
CA GLU A 189 -6.27 2.43 -18.28
C GLU A 189 -5.20 1.95 -19.30
N ASP A 190 -3.91 2.02 -18.96
CA ASP A 190 -2.82 1.41 -19.76
C ASP A 190 -2.41 0.00 -19.30
N GLN A 191 -2.87 -0.46 -18.13
CA GLN A 191 -2.55 -1.76 -17.52
C GLN A 191 -3.71 -2.19 -16.61
N GLY A 192 -4.74 -2.81 -17.20
CA GLY A 192 -6.01 -3.08 -16.52
C GLY A 192 -5.91 -3.61 -15.09
N ALA A 193 -6.78 -3.07 -14.24
CA ALA A 193 -7.30 -3.65 -13.00
C ALA A 193 -6.36 -3.66 -11.78
N ALA A 194 -6.29 -2.52 -11.11
CA ALA A 194 -5.75 -2.44 -9.76
C ALA A 194 -6.49 -3.34 -8.74
N ASN A 195 -7.79 -3.55 -8.92
CA ASN A 195 -8.55 -4.56 -8.16
C ASN A 195 -8.11 -5.98 -8.50
N PHE A 196 -7.88 -6.28 -9.79
CA PHE A 196 -7.30 -7.56 -10.20
C PHE A 196 -5.98 -7.79 -9.49
N LEU A 197 -5.16 -6.76 -9.30
CA LEU A 197 -3.94 -6.89 -8.51
C LEU A 197 -4.22 -7.26 -7.05
N LEU A 198 -5.14 -6.59 -6.36
CA LEU A 198 -5.48 -6.94 -4.97
C LEU A 198 -6.02 -8.38 -4.85
N PHE A 199 -6.96 -8.78 -5.71
CA PHE A 199 -7.49 -10.14 -5.73
C PHE A 199 -6.41 -11.17 -6.07
N SER A 200 -5.65 -10.95 -7.14
CA SER A 200 -4.59 -11.87 -7.59
C SER A 200 -3.51 -12.04 -6.54
N LEU A 201 -3.19 -10.98 -5.79
CA LEU A 201 -2.23 -11.06 -4.70
C LEU A 201 -2.79 -11.79 -3.48
N LEU A 202 -4.09 -11.64 -3.15
CA LEU A 202 -4.69 -12.24 -1.97
C LEU A 202 -5.02 -13.73 -2.13
N ILE A 203 -5.51 -14.15 -3.30
CA ILE A 203 -5.98 -15.54 -3.55
C ILE A 203 -4.96 -16.61 -3.12
N PRO A 204 -3.67 -16.51 -3.48
CA PRO A 204 -2.67 -17.52 -3.10
C PRO A 204 -2.48 -17.69 -1.58
N TYR A 205 -2.76 -16.64 -0.79
CA TYR A 205 -2.61 -16.69 0.66
C TYR A 205 -3.84 -17.27 1.38
N THR A 206 -5.00 -17.35 0.74
CA THR A 206 -6.26 -17.79 1.38
C THR A 206 -6.22 -19.22 1.91
N HIS A 207 -5.47 -20.09 1.23
CA HIS A 207 -5.30 -21.49 1.59
C HIS A 207 -4.22 -21.71 2.66
N ARG A 208 -3.44 -20.67 3.01
CA ARG A 208 -2.44 -20.78 4.07
C ARG A 208 -3.09 -20.88 5.44
N GLN A 209 -2.44 -21.64 6.30
CA GLN A 209 -2.78 -21.71 7.72
C GLN A 209 -2.08 -20.58 8.50
N GLY A 210 -2.59 -20.25 9.68
CA GLY A 210 -2.04 -19.19 10.53
C GLY A 210 -2.58 -17.79 10.24
N SER A 211 -1.93 -16.78 10.84
CA SER A 211 -2.39 -15.38 10.82
C SER A 211 -2.41 -14.78 9.41
N VAL A 212 -1.40 -15.08 8.59
CA VAL A 212 -1.31 -14.58 7.20
C VAL A 212 -2.51 -15.05 6.37
N GLY A 213 -2.83 -16.34 6.42
CA GLY A 213 -3.97 -16.86 5.69
C GLY A 213 -5.31 -16.34 6.23
N GLN A 214 -5.43 -16.18 7.55
CA GLN A 214 -6.63 -15.57 8.14
C GLN A 214 -6.82 -14.13 7.67
N GLN A 215 -5.77 -13.33 7.71
CA GLN A 215 -5.82 -11.93 7.29
C GLN A 215 -6.10 -11.78 5.79
N ALA A 216 -5.59 -12.68 4.96
CA ALA A 216 -5.92 -12.72 3.54
C ALA A 216 -7.41 -13.05 3.29
N ARG A 217 -7.98 -13.99 4.05
CA ARG A 217 -9.42 -14.29 4.00
C ARG A 217 -10.26 -13.10 4.45
N ASP A 218 -9.88 -12.45 5.54
CA ASP A 218 -10.58 -11.26 6.05
C ASP A 218 -10.52 -10.10 5.02
N ALA A 219 -9.36 -9.90 4.38
CA ALA A 219 -9.20 -8.89 3.33
C ALA A 219 -10.10 -9.17 2.11
N LEU A 220 -10.18 -10.42 1.66
CA LEU A 220 -11.08 -10.79 0.55
C LEU A 220 -12.55 -10.57 0.91
N LEU A 221 -12.97 -10.93 2.13
CA LEU A 221 -14.34 -10.68 2.58
C LEU A 221 -14.69 -9.19 2.56
N LEU A 222 -13.74 -8.30 2.91
CA LEU A 222 -13.92 -6.86 2.81
C LEU A 222 -14.14 -6.41 1.36
N ILE A 223 -13.31 -6.85 0.40
CA ILE A 223 -13.53 -6.48 -1.01
C ILE A 223 -14.82 -7.11 -1.57
N MET A 224 -15.14 -8.34 -1.17
CA MET A 224 -16.42 -8.95 -1.56
C MET A 224 -17.61 -8.16 -1.04
N SER A 225 -17.52 -7.57 0.17
CA SER A 225 -18.59 -6.70 0.68
C SER A 225 -18.77 -5.43 -0.17
N LEU A 226 -17.69 -4.88 -0.75
CA LEU A 226 -17.76 -3.74 -1.67
C LEU A 226 -18.53 -4.07 -2.96
N SER A 227 -18.53 -5.34 -3.39
CA SER A 227 -19.26 -5.76 -4.59
C SER A 227 -20.78 -5.59 -4.47
N ALA A 228 -21.33 -5.59 -3.25
CA ALA A 228 -22.75 -5.34 -3.03
C ALA A 228 -23.14 -3.88 -3.32
N SER A 229 -22.21 -2.94 -3.12
CA SER A 229 -22.42 -1.50 -3.33
C SER A 229 -21.89 -0.99 -4.67
N GLU A 230 -20.87 -1.66 -5.24
CA GLU A 230 -20.18 -1.22 -6.45
C GLU A 230 -20.28 -2.29 -7.55
N PRO A 231 -21.16 -2.10 -8.56
CA PRO A 231 -21.42 -3.11 -9.59
C PRO A 231 -20.19 -3.45 -10.43
N ARG A 232 -19.24 -2.51 -10.56
CA ARG A 232 -17.96 -2.76 -11.25
C ARG A 232 -17.10 -3.79 -10.51
N VAL A 233 -17.14 -3.78 -9.18
CA VAL A 233 -16.43 -4.77 -8.35
C VAL A 233 -17.15 -6.13 -8.45
N ALA A 234 -18.49 -6.14 -8.44
CA ALA A 234 -19.26 -7.38 -8.63
C ALA A 234 -19.01 -8.05 -9.99
N GLN A 235 -19.06 -7.27 -11.06
CA GLN A 235 -18.78 -7.75 -12.41
C GLN A 235 -17.34 -8.28 -12.52
N HIS A 236 -16.37 -7.61 -11.89
CA HIS A 236 -14.99 -8.08 -11.89
C HIS A 236 -14.84 -9.43 -11.16
N ILE A 237 -15.45 -9.58 -9.99
CA ILE A 237 -15.39 -10.83 -9.21
C ILE A 237 -16.03 -11.98 -9.98
N SER A 238 -17.17 -11.76 -10.65
CA SER A 238 -17.85 -12.82 -11.39
C SER A 238 -17.10 -13.27 -12.65
N GLU A 239 -16.41 -12.36 -13.33
CA GLU A 239 -15.72 -12.65 -14.60
C GLU A 239 -14.28 -13.17 -14.42
N ASN A 240 -13.56 -12.71 -13.39
CA ASN A 240 -12.10 -12.92 -13.28
C ASN A 240 -11.68 -13.83 -12.13
N THR A 241 -12.60 -14.18 -11.24
CA THR A 241 -12.32 -15.12 -10.16
C THR A 241 -13.15 -16.39 -10.33
N TYR A 242 -12.49 -17.54 -10.31
CA TYR A 242 -13.14 -18.86 -10.28
C TYR A 242 -13.93 -19.13 -8.98
N PHE A 243 -14.21 -18.10 -8.16
CA PHE A 243 -14.99 -18.21 -6.92
C PHE A 243 -16.44 -18.62 -7.17
N CYS A 244 -16.97 -18.48 -8.40
CA CYS A 244 -18.33 -18.89 -8.70
C CYS A 244 -18.51 -19.54 -10.08
N PRO A 245 -18.50 -20.89 -10.18
CA PRO A 245 -18.98 -21.57 -11.37
C PRO A 245 -20.50 -21.48 -11.57
N VAL A 246 -21.27 -20.99 -10.57
CA VAL A 246 -22.71 -21.28 -10.46
C VAL A 246 -23.61 -20.05 -10.69
N SER A 247 -23.10 -18.82 -10.57
CA SER A 247 -23.94 -17.62 -10.81
C SER A 247 -24.18 -17.30 -12.29
N ALA A 248 -23.35 -17.83 -13.21
CA ALA A 248 -23.53 -17.61 -14.65
C ALA A 248 -24.72 -18.39 -15.26
N GLN A 249 -25.31 -19.35 -14.54
CA GLN A 249 -26.45 -20.14 -15.01
C GLN A 249 -27.81 -19.57 -14.58
N ILE A 250 -27.86 -18.63 -13.63
CA ILE A 250 -29.15 -18.11 -13.14
C ILE A 250 -29.67 -16.96 -14.04
N HIS A 251 -28.81 -16.17 -14.66
CA HIS A 251 -29.25 -15.11 -15.58
C HIS A 251 -29.58 -15.60 -17.00
N THR A 252 -29.24 -16.83 -17.36
CA THR A 252 -29.62 -17.43 -18.66
C THR A 252 -30.97 -18.15 -18.63
N HIS A 253 -31.53 -18.45 -17.45
CA HIS A 253 -32.81 -19.16 -17.34
C HIS A 253 -34.05 -18.26 -17.09
N THR A 254 -33.88 -16.98 -16.74
CA THR A 254 -35.02 -16.08 -16.50
C THR A 254 -35.55 -15.35 -17.73
N HIS A 255 -34.96 -15.54 -18.92
CA HIS A 255 -35.42 -14.89 -20.16
C HIS A 255 -36.15 -15.81 -21.17
N THR A 256 -36.40 -17.08 -20.86
CA THR A 256 -37.04 -18.04 -21.80
C THR A 256 -38.47 -18.45 -21.44
N HIS A 257 -39.18 -17.70 -20.59
CA HIS A 257 -40.60 -17.98 -20.29
C HIS A 257 -41.52 -16.75 -20.33
N THR A 258 -41.51 -15.99 -21.44
CA THR A 258 -42.64 -15.12 -21.80
C THR A 258 -42.70 -14.95 -23.32
N HIS A 259 -43.89 -15.18 -23.91
CA HIS A 259 -44.27 -15.27 -25.35
C HIS A 259 -44.14 -16.69 -25.96
N THR A 260 -45.19 -17.34 -26.49
CA THR A 260 -46.44 -16.85 -27.10
C THR A 260 -47.56 -17.89 -26.95
N ARG A 261 -48.73 -17.40 -26.52
CA ARG A 261 -50.06 -18.00 -26.69
C ARG A 261 -50.58 -17.51 -28.04
N GLY A 262 -51.00 -18.42 -28.91
CA GLY A 262 -51.56 -18.18 -30.24
C GLY A 262 -51.88 -19.49 -30.91
#